data_AF-A0A958ID30-F1
#
_entry.id   AF-A0A958ID30-F1
#
_cell.length_a   1.000
_cell.length_b   1.000
_cell.length_c   1.000
_cell.angle_alpha   90.00
_cell.angle_beta   90.00
_cell.angle_gamma   90.00
#
_symmetry.space_group_name_H-M   'P 1'
#
loop_
_entity.id
_entity.type
_entity.pdbx_description
1 polymer ?
#
loop_
_entity_poly.entity_id
_entity_poly.type
_entity_poly.pdbx_seq_one_letter_code
_entity_poly.pdbx_strand_id
1 'polypeptide(L)'
;MPKLNILNSLILLLISTYLVHERFTDEHVQFQEISVERLNVVGKDGNKYVVISSPERQALPTIDGKPTDPNKTERPVPGLLFFNSEGDEIGGLIYDISPTNSFQ
;
A
#
# COMPACT_ATOMS: atom_id res chain seq x y z
N MET A 1 -36.49 -5.67 -42.82
CA MET A 1 -35.22 -6.09 -42.19
C MET A 1 -34.54 -5.08 -41.23
N PRO A 2 -34.86 -3.76 -41.17
CA PRO A 2 -34.11 -2.83 -40.29
C PRO A 2 -34.42 -3.01 -38.79
N LYS A 3 -35.61 -3.51 -38.43
CA LYS A 3 -36.02 -3.71 -37.02
C LYS A 3 -35.15 -4.69 -36.25
N LEU A 4 -34.61 -5.72 -36.91
CA LEU A 4 -33.74 -6.72 -36.27
C LEU A 4 -32.35 -6.12 -35.95
N ASN A 5 -31.84 -5.24 -36.83
CA ASN A 5 -30.56 -4.57 -36.63
C ASN A 5 -30.63 -3.51 -35.52
N ILE A 6 -31.77 -2.82 -35.40
CA ILE A 6 -32.03 -1.86 -34.32
C ILE A 6 -32.03 -2.56 -32.96
N LEU A 7 -32.71 -3.71 -32.86
CA LEU A 7 -32.76 -4.47 -31.61
C LEU A 7 -31.37 -4.97 -31.19
N ASN A 8 -30.59 -5.53 -32.12
CA ASN A 8 -29.23 -5.98 -31.84
C ASN A 8 -28.31 -4.83 -31.42
N SER A 9 -28.48 -3.65 -32.03
CA SER A 9 -27.70 -2.45 -31.67
C SER A 9 -28.01 -1.97 -30.25
N LEU A 10 -29.28 -2.04 -29.81
CA LEU A 10 -29.68 -1.67 -28.45
C LEU A 10 -29.15 -2.65 -27.40
N ILE A 11 -29.14 -3.96 -27.72
CA ILE A 11 -28.57 -4.99 -26.86
C ILE A 11 -27.06 -4.80 -26.71
N LEU A 12 -26.36 -4.53 -27.81
CA LEU A 12 -24.92 -4.22 -27.80
C LEU A 12 -24.60 -2.97 -26.96
N LEU A 13 -25.43 -1.93 -27.09
CA LEU A 13 -25.27 -0.71 -26.29
C LEU A 13 -25.39 -1.01 -24.79
N LEU A 14 -26.44 -1.75 -24.38
CA LEU A 14 -26.66 -2.14 -22.99
C LEU A 14 -25.50 -2.96 -22.41
N ILE A 15 -25.01 -3.94 -23.16
CA ILE A 15 -23.85 -4.76 -22.75
C ILE A 15 -22.60 -3.88 -22.61
N SER A 16 -22.35 -2.97 -23.58
CA SER A 16 -21.21 -2.07 -23.51
C SER A 16 -21.27 -1.15 -22.29
N THR A 17 -22.44 -0.60 -21.98
CA THR A 17 -22.62 0.27 -20.80
C THR A 17 -22.45 -0.50 -19.49
N TYR A 18 -22.93 -1.75 -19.43
CA TYR A 18 -22.74 -2.61 -18.27
C TYR A 18 -21.25 -2.91 -18.02
N LEU A 19 -20.49 -3.26 -19.08
CA LEU A 19 -19.06 -3.56 -19.00
C LEU A 19 -18.19 -2.36 -18.62
N VAL A 20 -18.65 -1.13 -18.91
CA VAL A 20 -17.92 0.11 -18.58
C VAL A 20 -18.28 0.61 -17.17
N HIS A 21 -19.42 0.21 -16.60
CA HIS A 21 -19.89 0.71 -15.31
C HIS A 21 -18.96 0.37 -14.13
N GLU A 22 -18.39 -0.85 -14.12
CA GLU A 22 -17.51 -1.31 -13.03
C GLU A 22 -16.12 -0.63 -13.00
N ARG A 23 -15.79 0.19 -14.00
CA ARG A 23 -14.44 0.78 -14.16
C ARG A 23 -14.22 2.09 -13.40
N PHE A 24 -15.24 2.64 -12.73
CA PHE A 24 -15.25 4.04 -12.30
C PHE A 24 -15.54 4.29 -10.81
N THR A 25 -15.56 3.27 -9.96
CA THR A 25 -15.74 3.47 -8.52
C THR A 25 -14.39 3.42 -7.80
N ASP A 26 -13.76 4.58 -7.63
CA ASP A 26 -12.71 4.77 -6.61
C ASP A 26 -13.41 4.76 -5.24
N GLU A 27 -13.71 3.56 -4.71
CA GLU A 27 -14.32 3.45 -3.39
C GLU A 27 -13.30 3.80 -2.29
N HIS A 28 -13.52 4.95 -1.63
CA HIS A 28 -12.81 5.31 -0.42
C HIS A 28 -13.31 4.46 0.75
N VAL A 29 -12.48 3.52 1.21
CA VAL A 29 -12.78 2.74 2.41
C VAL A 29 -12.47 3.56 3.66
N GLN A 30 -13.42 3.63 4.59
CA GLN A 30 -13.24 4.27 5.89
C GLN A 30 -13.23 3.22 6.99
N PHE A 31 -12.28 3.35 7.91
CA PHE A 31 -12.17 2.50 9.09
C PHE A 31 -12.31 3.37 10.33
N GLN A 32 -13.06 2.88 11.32
CA GLN A 32 -13.07 3.52 12.65
C GLN A 32 -11.75 3.26 13.39
N GLU A 33 -11.22 2.04 13.27
CA GLU A 33 -9.95 1.62 13.87
C GLU A 33 -9.31 0.52 13.01
N ILE A 34 -7.98 0.45 13.00
CA ILE A 34 -7.20 -0.63 12.41
C ILE A 34 -6.19 -1.18 13.42
N SER A 35 -6.25 -2.48 13.68
CA SER A 35 -5.30 -3.21 14.53
C SER A 35 -4.47 -4.17 13.68
N VAL A 36 -3.24 -3.76 13.36
CA VAL A 36 -2.33 -4.53 12.48
C VAL A 36 -0.90 -4.40 12.97
N GLU A 37 -0.08 -5.42 12.73
CA GLU A 37 1.37 -5.33 13.01
C GLU A 37 2.11 -4.48 11.96
N ARG A 38 1.51 -4.24 10.78
CA ARG A 38 2.08 -3.35 9.75
C ARG A 38 1.03 -2.85 8.78
N LEU A 39 1.14 -1.58 8.45
CA LEU A 39 0.41 -0.89 7.39
C LEU A 39 1.38 -0.41 6.31
N ASN A 40 1.04 -0.65 5.04
CA ASN A 40 1.80 -0.16 3.89
C ASN A 40 0.94 0.82 3.08
N VAL A 41 1.51 1.96 2.69
CA VAL A 41 1.00 2.80 1.60
C VAL A 41 1.75 2.42 0.34
N VAL A 42 1.02 1.95 -0.67
CA VAL A 42 1.59 1.40 -1.91
C VAL A 42 1.16 2.19 -3.14
N GLY A 43 2.05 2.30 -4.12
CA GLY A 43 1.74 2.81 -5.45
C GLY A 43 1.02 1.77 -6.31
N LYS A 44 0.56 2.21 -7.47
CA LYS A 44 -0.09 1.33 -8.49
C LYS A 44 0.85 0.24 -9.02
N ASP A 45 2.15 0.48 -8.94
CA ASP A 45 3.24 -0.43 -9.30
C ASP A 45 3.57 -1.44 -8.19
N GLY A 46 2.91 -1.34 -7.02
CA GLY A 46 3.20 -2.15 -5.84
C GLY A 46 4.40 -1.66 -5.03
N ASN A 47 5.04 -0.55 -5.41
CA ASN A 47 6.11 0.04 -4.63
C ASN A 47 5.56 0.59 -3.30
N LYS A 48 6.30 0.41 -2.21
CA LYS A 48 5.94 0.97 -0.90
C LYS A 48 6.47 2.39 -0.84
N TYR A 49 5.68 3.33 -0.31
CA TYR A 49 6.09 4.72 -0.09
C TYR A 49 6.13 5.05 1.41
N VAL A 50 5.22 4.45 2.18
CA VAL A 50 5.16 4.60 3.63
C VAL A 50 4.92 3.24 4.26
N VAL A 51 5.65 2.94 5.33
CA VAL A 51 5.44 1.74 6.13
C VAL A 51 5.33 2.13 7.60
N ILE A 52 4.23 1.76 8.26
CA ILE A 52 4.09 1.78 9.72
C ILE A 52 4.16 0.33 10.19
N SER A 53 5.03 0.00 11.14
CA SER A 53 5.21 -1.39 11.60
C SER A 53 5.59 -1.54 13.07
N SER A 54 5.22 -2.70 13.63
CA SER A 54 5.71 -3.23 14.90
C SER A 54 7.17 -3.71 14.77
N PRO A 55 7.88 -3.95 15.89
CA PRO A 55 9.23 -4.52 15.90
C PRO A 55 9.39 -5.77 15.04
N GLU A 56 8.43 -6.69 15.13
CA GLU A 56 8.49 -8.03 14.53
C GLU A 56 8.30 -7.99 13.01
N ARG A 57 7.71 -6.90 12.50
CA ARG A 57 7.34 -6.75 11.08
C ARG A 57 7.88 -5.48 10.45
N GLN A 58 8.99 -4.98 10.98
CA GLN A 58 9.67 -3.80 10.47
C GLN A 58 10.04 -3.95 8.98
N ALA A 59 10.05 -2.84 8.23
CA ALA A 59 10.60 -2.88 6.87
C ALA A 59 12.13 -2.99 6.91
N LEU A 60 12.66 -3.79 6.00
CA LEU A 60 14.09 -3.75 5.72
C LEU A 60 14.39 -2.50 4.89
N PRO A 61 15.45 -1.74 5.23
CA PRO A 61 15.94 -0.71 4.35
C PRO A 61 16.36 -1.35 3.02
N THR A 62 16.11 -0.61 1.94
CA THR A 62 16.68 -0.90 0.63
C THR A 62 17.62 0.24 0.31
N ILE A 63 18.83 -0.08 -0.12
CA ILE A 63 19.88 0.88 -0.47
C ILE A 63 20.39 0.49 -1.85
N ASP A 64 20.37 1.42 -2.81
CA ASP A 64 20.75 1.21 -4.20
C ASP A 64 19.97 0.04 -4.85
N GLY A 65 18.67 -0.05 -4.57
CA GLY A 65 17.77 -1.08 -5.09
C GLY A 65 18.02 -2.48 -4.52
N LYS A 66 18.88 -2.63 -3.50
CA LYS A 66 19.16 -3.91 -2.84
C LYS A 66 18.61 -3.92 -1.42
N PRO A 67 17.76 -4.89 -1.07
CA PRO A 67 17.35 -5.06 0.32
C PRO A 67 18.58 -5.39 1.16
N THR A 68 18.73 -4.71 2.29
CA THR A 68 19.82 -5.01 3.22
C THR A 68 19.65 -6.39 3.84
N ASP A 69 20.76 -7.03 4.20
CA ASP A 69 20.75 -8.33 4.90
C ASP A 69 19.92 -8.22 6.20
N PRO A 70 18.83 -8.99 6.34
CA PRO A 70 17.97 -8.93 7.51
C PRO A 70 18.74 -9.26 8.79
N ASN A 71 19.73 -10.15 8.74
CA ASN A 71 20.51 -10.54 9.91
C ASN A 71 21.49 -9.44 10.39
N LYS A 72 21.77 -8.45 9.53
CA LYS A 72 22.68 -7.33 9.82
C LYS A 72 21.97 -6.02 10.07
N THR A 73 20.67 -5.99 9.79
CA THR A 73 19.86 -4.76 9.79
C THR A 73 18.56 -4.96 10.55
N GLU A 74 18.55 -5.95 11.47
CA GLU A 74 17.47 -6.13 12.42
C GLU A 74 17.29 -4.83 13.21
N ARG A 75 16.08 -4.27 13.09
CA ARG A 75 15.63 -3.10 13.84
C ARG A 75 14.46 -3.58 14.69
N PRO A 76 14.71 -4.12 15.90
CA PRO A 76 13.67 -4.68 16.77
C PRO A 76 12.87 -3.57 17.48
N VAL A 77 12.44 -2.57 16.72
CA VAL A 77 11.75 -1.37 17.19
C VAL A 77 10.60 -1.05 16.23
N PRO A 78 9.47 -0.51 16.72
CA PRO A 78 8.44 0.00 15.82
C PRO A 78 8.94 1.20 15.02
N GLY A 79 8.30 1.47 13.89
CA GLY A 79 8.69 2.61 13.05
C GLY A 79 7.70 3.01 11.98
N LEU A 80 7.92 4.22 11.48
CA LEU A 80 7.31 4.84 10.30
C LEU A 80 8.43 5.14 9.30
N LEU A 81 8.53 4.36 8.22
CA LEU A 81 9.61 4.46 7.23
C LEU A 81 9.10 4.99 5.89
N PHE A 82 9.92 5.79 5.22
CA PHE A 82 9.64 6.41 3.92
C PHE A 82 10.54 5.82 2.84
N PHE A 83 9.97 5.61 1.66
CA PHE A 83 10.64 5.01 0.52
C PHE A 83 10.46 5.87 -0.73
N ASN A 84 11.47 5.92 -1.59
CA ASN A 84 11.40 6.60 -2.88
C ASN A 84 10.73 5.72 -3.95
N SER A 85 10.61 6.25 -5.17
CA SER A 85 10.02 5.53 -6.31
C SER A 85 10.79 4.28 -6.75
N GLU A 86 12.06 4.15 -6.37
CA GLU A 86 12.91 3.00 -6.66
C GLU A 86 12.83 1.93 -5.56
N GLY A 87 12.14 2.24 -4.45
CA GLY A 87 11.97 1.35 -3.31
C GLY A 87 13.04 1.48 -2.24
N ASP A 88 13.94 2.47 -2.36
CA ASP A 88 14.99 2.75 -1.38
C ASP A 88 14.47 3.54 -0.19
N GLU A 89 14.96 3.21 1.01
CA GLU A 89 14.63 3.93 2.24
C GLU A 89 15.27 5.32 2.20
N ILE A 90 14.43 6.36 2.27
CA ILE A 90 14.86 7.77 2.24
C ILE A 90 14.67 8.47 3.58
N GLY A 91 14.41 7.69 4.64
CA GLY A 91 14.30 8.16 6.01
C GLY A 91 13.11 7.57 6.74
N GLY A 92 12.87 8.07 7.95
CA GLY A 92 11.77 7.60 8.79
C GLY A 92 11.94 7.99 10.25
N LEU A 93 11.00 7.52 11.06
CA LEU A 93 11.00 7.59 12.50
C LEU A 93 11.04 6.16 13.04
N ILE A 94 12.00 5.87 13.89
CA ILE A 94 12.06 4.63 14.66
C ILE A 94 11.93 4.99 16.14
N TYR A 95 11.24 4.17 16.91
CA TYR A 95 11.01 4.43 18.32
C TYR A 95 11.65 3.34 19.16
N ASP A 96 12.81 3.63 19.74
CA ASP A 96 13.45 2.73 20.70
C ASP A 96 12.72 2.85 22.05
N ILE A 97 11.96 1.81 22.40
CA ILE A 97 11.33 1.69 23.71
C ILE A 97 12.33 0.99 24.64
N SER A 98 13.45 1.64 24.92
CA SER A 98 14.30 1.21 26.02
C SER A 98 13.55 1.47 27.33
N PRO A 99 13.31 0.47 28.22
CA PRO A 99 12.66 0.69 29.52
C PRO A 99 13.53 1.49 30.50
N THR A 100 14.53 2.23 30.03
CA THR A 100 15.57 2.81 30.86
C THR A 100 15.75 4.27 30.49
N ASN A 101 15.24 5.13 31.39
CA ASN A 101 15.37 6.59 31.44
C ASN A 101 14.25 7.43 30.80
N SER A 102 13.01 7.18 31.18
CA SER A 102 11.99 8.24 31.16
C SER A 102 11.43 8.44 32.56
N PHE A 103 11.73 9.63 33.10
CA PHE A 103 11.35 10.23 34.40
C PHE A 103 12.24 9.88 35.62
N GLN A 104 13.23 10.77 35.82
CA GLN A 104 14.18 10.93 36.95
C GLN A 104 15.41 10.01 37.01
#